data_AF-A0A9X4GY98-F1
#
_entry.id   AF-A0A9X4GY98-F1
#
_cell.length_a   1.000
_cell.length_b   1.000
_cell.length_c   1.000
_cell.angle_alpha   90.00
_cell.angle_beta   90.00
_cell.angle_gamma   90.00
#
_symmetry.space_group_name_H-M   'P 1'
#
loop_
_entity.id
_entity.type
_entity.pdbx_description
1 polymer ?
#
loop_
_entity_poly.entity_id
_entity_poly.type
_entity_poly.pdbx_seq_one_letter_code
_entity_poly.pdbx_strand_id
1 'polypeptide(L)'
;MTAGLQPKKQRDGDSLAALVDRLLDKGLVINADILVSVAGVELLGLKIRAALASFETAARYGLEFPSGTNIETVAWKDAQMERESCPQCEKRVSKEELLSEGCPWCGWISAKAKKRLDAHSSLPV
;
A
#
# COMPACT_ATOMS: atom_id res chain seq x y z
N MET A 1 -18.36 21.87 29.08
CA MET A 1 -17.11 21.22 28.63
C MET A 1 -17.42 20.53 27.31
N THR A 2 -17.33 21.25 26.19
CA THR A 2 -17.62 20.73 24.85
C THR A 2 -16.41 21.06 23.98
N ALA A 3 -15.50 20.09 23.88
CA ALA A 3 -14.40 20.16 22.94
C ALA A 3 -14.97 19.90 21.54
N GLY A 4 -15.07 20.97 20.74
CA GLY A 4 -15.47 20.88 19.34
C GLY A 4 -14.52 19.99 18.57
N LEU A 5 -15.08 18.98 17.91
CA LEU A 5 -14.39 18.12 16.95
C LEU A 5 -14.07 19.00 15.72
N GLN A 6 -12.90 19.62 15.70
CA GLN A 6 -12.43 20.37 14.52
C GLN A 6 -12.00 19.34 13.46
N PRO A 7 -12.62 19.31 12.26
CA PRO A 7 -12.12 18.50 11.17
C PRO A 7 -10.80 19.11 10.70
N LYS A 8 -9.67 18.44 11.00
CA LYS A 8 -8.39 18.76 10.39
C LYS A 8 -8.54 18.60 8.88
N LYS A 9 -8.64 19.72 8.16
CA LYS A 9 -8.62 19.76 6.70
C LYS A 9 -7.24 19.30 6.24
N GLN A 10 -7.13 18.00 5.97
CA GLN A 10 -5.90 17.35 5.56
C GLN A 10 -5.54 17.78 4.12
N ARG A 11 -4.71 18.82 4.02
CA ARG A 11 -4.10 19.30 2.77
C ARG A 11 -2.79 18.53 2.49
N ASP A 12 -2.78 17.20 2.64
CA ASP A 12 -1.61 16.36 2.34
C ASP A 12 -1.63 15.86 0.87
N GLY A 13 -2.26 16.61 -0.03
CA GLY A 13 -2.49 16.22 -1.42
C GLY A 13 -1.43 16.68 -2.43
N ASP A 14 -0.54 17.60 -2.06
CA ASP A 14 0.31 18.33 -3.03
C ASP A 14 1.80 17.95 -2.99
N SER A 15 2.21 16.98 -2.17
CA SER A 15 3.58 16.48 -2.20
C SER A 15 3.74 15.38 -3.24
N LEU A 16 4.75 15.50 -4.11
CA LEU A 16 5.13 14.45 -5.07
C LEU A 16 5.34 13.10 -4.39
N ALA A 17 5.87 13.10 -3.17
CA ALA A 17 6.06 11.89 -2.39
C ALA A 17 4.71 11.21 -2.07
N ALA A 18 3.70 11.97 -1.66
CA ALA A 18 2.37 11.46 -1.36
C ALA A 18 1.64 10.97 -2.63
N LEU A 19 1.92 11.59 -3.79
CA LEU A 19 1.39 11.13 -5.08
C LEU A 19 2.02 9.80 -5.50
N VAL A 20 3.34 9.67 -5.41
CA VAL A 20 4.07 8.43 -5.71
C VAL A 20 3.59 7.31 -4.79
N ASP A 21 3.43 7.57 -3.49
CA ASP A 21 2.94 6.58 -2.52
C ASP A 21 1.54 6.06 -2.93
N ARG A 22 0.63 6.96 -3.31
CA ARG A 22 -0.71 6.58 -3.80
C ARG A 22 -0.68 5.79 -5.11
N LEU A 23 0.21 6.16 -6.04
CA LEU A 23 0.38 5.47 -7.32
C LEU A 23 0.92 4.05 -7.12
N LEU A 24 1.93 3.89 -6.25
CA LEU A 24 2.49 2.59 -5.91
C LEU A 24 1.47 1.72 -5.15
N ASP A 25 0.67 2.33 -4.27
CA ASP A 25 -0.32 1.62 -3.49
C ASP A 25 -1.51 1.10 -4.30
N LYS A 26 -2.22 2.02 -4.97
CA LYS A 26 -3.46 1.67 -5.67
C LYS A 26 -3.22 1.14 -7.07
N GLY A 27 -2.06 1.44 -7.65
CA GLY A 27 -1.76 1.20 -9.06
C GLY A 27 -2.33 2.29 -9.98
N LEU A 28 -1.72 2.43 -11.15
CA LEU A 28 -2.08 3.34 -12.23
C LEU A 28 -2.14 2.55 -13.54
N VAL A 29 -3.25 2.66 -14.27
CA VAL A 29 -3.40 2.08 -15.61
C VAL A 29 -3.29 3.19 -16.66
N ILE A 30 -2.38 3.03 -17.61
CA ILE A 30 -2.13 3.95 -18.71
C ILE A 30 -2.58 3.28 -20.02
N ASN A 31 -3.50 3.93 -20.71
CA ASN A 31 -3.87 3.59 -22.08
C ASN A 31 -3.26 4.65 -22.99
N ALA A 32 -2.44 4.24 -23.94
CA ALA A 32 -1.79 5.13 -24.88
C ALA A 32 -1.91 4.58 -26.31
N ASP A 33 -2.04 5.48 -27.27
CA ASP A 33 -2.04 5.19 -28.69
C ASP A 33 -0.92 5.97 -29.37
N ILE A 34 -0.14 5.28 -30.19
CA ILE A 34 0.96 5.88 -30.96
C ILE A 34 0.67 5.65 -32.43
N LEU A 35 0.60 6.73 -33.19
CA LEU A 35 0.34 6.73 -34.63
C LEU A 35 1.61 7.16 -35.37
N VAL A 36 2.11 6.29 -36.25
CA VAL A 36 3.27 6.59 -37.12
C VAL A 36 2.73 6.90 -38.51
N SER A 37 2.95 8.14 -38.94
CA SER A 37 2.50 8.65 -40.24
C SER A 37 3.69 8.98 -41.14
N VAL A 38 3.58 8.68 -42.43
CA VAL A 38 4.56 9.05 -43.46
C VAL A 38 3.81 9.67 -44.62
N ALA A 39 4.26 10.83 -45.11
CA ALA A 39 3.64 11.55 -46.23
C ALA A 39 2.13 11.83 -46.07
N GLY A 40 1.66 12.02 -44.83
CA GLY A 40 0.26 12.34 -44.54
C GLY A 40 -0.70 11.14 -44.54
N VAL A 41 -0.17 9.90 -44.65
CA VAL A 41 -0.94 8.67 -44.44
C VAL A 41 -0.47 7.95 -43.17
N GLU A 42 -1.44 7.46 -42.38
CA GLU A 42 -1.18 6.69 -41.16
C GLU A 42 -0.79 5.26 -41.53
N LEU A 43 0.44 4.85 -41.20
CA LEU A 43 0.95 3.54 -41.58
C LEU A 43 0.84 2.51 -40.45
N LEU A 44 1.03 2.95 -39.21
CA LEU A 44 1.05 2.06 -38.06
C LEU A 44 0.41 2.74 -36.84
N GLY A 45 -0.58 2.06 -36.24
CA GLY A 45 -1.15 2.43 -34.95
C GLY A 45 -0.81 1.37 -33.89
N LEU A 46 -0.13 1.79 -32.82
CA LEU A 46 0.17 0.96 -31.66
C LEU A 46 -0.79 1.33 -30.53
N LYS A 47 -1.50 0.32 -29.99
CA LYS A 47 -2.31 0.48 -28.77
C LYS A 47 -1.57 -0.15 -27.61
N ILE A 48 -1.16 0.68 -26.65
CA ILE A 48 -0.40 0.28 -25.48
C ILE A 48 -1.32 0.38 -24.25
N ARG A 49 -1.34 -0.69 -23.45
CA ARG A 49 -1.95 -0.69 -22.13
C ARG A 49 -0.88 -1.10 -21.12
N ALA A 50 -0.57 -0.20 -20.21
CA ALA A 50 0.44 -0.42 -19.17
C ALA A 50 -0.19 -0.25 -17.79
N ALA A 51 0.24 -1.06 -16.83
CA ALA A 51 -0.12 -0.89 -15.42
C ALA A 51 1.17 -0.65 -14.61
N LEU A 52 1.17 0.40 -13.79
CA LEU A 52 2.22 0.71 -12.83
C LEU A 52 1.66 0.48 -11.44
N ALA A 53 2.21 -0.44 -10.67
CA ALA A 53 1.75 -0.73 -9.32
C ALA A 53 2.90 -1.27 -8.47
N SER A 54 2.71 -1.26 -7.14
CA SER A 54 3.55 -2.06 -6.25
C SER A 54 3.47 -3.53 -6.65
N PHE A 55 4.54 -4.23 -6.34
CA PHE A 55 4.66 -5.65 -6.59
C PHE A 55 3.59 -6.49 -5.90
N GLU A 56 3.26 -6.14 -4.66
CA GLU A 56 2.16 -6.72 -3.90
C GLU A 56 0.83 -6.53 -4.63
N THR A 57 0.56 -5.32 -5.10
CA THR A 57 -0.65 -4.99 -5.86
C THR A 57 -0.69 -5.76 -7.18
N ALA A 58 0.43 -5.82 -7.90
CA ALA A 58 0.56 -6.57 -9.15
C ALA A 58 0.33 -8.08 -8.96
N ALA A 59 0.86 -8.67 -7.87
CA ALA A 59 0.63 -10.06 -7.52
C ALA A 59 -0.83 -10.33 -7.11
N ARG A 60 -1.45 -9.43 -6.31
CA ARG A 60 -2.87 -9.54 -5.93
C ARG A 60 -3.83 -9.53 -7.13
N TYR A 61 -3.52 -8.74 -8.15
CA TYR A 61 -4.33 -8.65 -9.37
C TYR A 61 -3.92 -9.65 -10.47
N GLY A 62 -2.93 -10.51 -10.22
CA GLY A 62 -2.54 -11.57 -11.15
C GLY A 62 -1.88 -11.08 -12.44
N LEU A 63 -1.06 -10.02 -12.36
CA LEU A 63 -0.28 -9.56 -13.52
C LEU A 63 0.84 -10.58 -13.85
N GLU A 64 0.96 -10.95 -15.13
CA GLU A 64 2.04 -11.83 -15.60
C GLU A 64 3.39 -11.10 -15.54
N PHE A 65 4.34 -11.65 -14.78
CA PHE A 65 5.69 -11.10 -14.66
C PHE A 65 6.62 -11.75 -15.70
N PRO A 66 7.52 -10.98 -16.35
CA PRO A 66 8.47 -11.54 -17.30
C PRO A 66 9.41 -12.56 -16.63
N SER A 67 9.79 -13.59 -17.40
CA SER A 67 10.68 -14.67 -17.00
C SER A 67 12.05 -14.12 -16.61
N GLY A 68 12.30 -14.01 -15.30
CA GLY A 68 13.50 -13.37 -14.74
C GLY A 68 13.25 -12.73 -13.38
N THR A 69 11.99 -12.51 -13.00
CA THR A 69 11.65 -12.06 -11.65
C THR A 69 11.56 -13.29 -10.74
N ASN A 70 12.44 -13.40 -9.75
CA ASN A 70 12.50 -14.56 -8.86
C ASN A 70 11.32 -14.52 -7.87
N ILE A 71 10.21 -15.17 -8.26
CA ILE A 71 8.91 -15.27 -7.56
C ILE A 71 8.96 -15.96 -6.20
N GLU A 72 10.08 -16.61 -5.88
CA GLU A 72 10.24 -17.45 -4.70
C GLU A 72 11.10 -16.80 -3.60
N THR A 73 11.51 -15.54 -3.76
CA THR A 73 12.24 -14.84 -2.70
C THR A 73 11.31 -14.48 -1.53
N VAL A 74 11.84 -14.48 -0.30
CA VAL A 74 11.13 -14.14 0.95
C VAL A 74 10.28 -12.86 0.84
N ALA A 75 10.73 -11.89 0.05
CA ALA A 75 10.02 -10.65 -0.26
C ALA A 75 8.64 -10.84 -0.96
N TRP A 76 8.42 -11.94 -1.68
CA TRP A 76 7.11 -12.26 -2.29
C TRP A 76 6.13 -12.86 -1.30
N LYS A 77 6.61 -13.65 -0.34
CA LYS A 77 5.77 -14.19 0.74
C LYS A 77 5.35 -13.06 1.69
N ASP A 78 6.23 -12.11 1.97
CA ASP A 78 5.91 -10.93 2.78
C ASP A 78 4.93 -9.98 2.05
N ALA A 79 4.97 -9.93 0.71
CA ALA A 79 4.01 -9.16 -0.08
C ALA A 79 2.58 -9.74 -0.04
N GLN A 80 2.37 -10.98 0.45
CA GLN A 80 1.03 -11.52 0.70
C GLN A 80 0.50 -11.24 2.11
N MET A 81 1.31 -10.66 3.00
CA MET A 81 0.86 -10.34 4.35
C MET A 81 -0.12 -9.18 4.31
N GLU A 82 -1.31 -9.36 4.88
CA GLU A 82 -2.33 -8.31 4.96
C GLU A 82 -1.76 -7.12 5.75
N ARG A 83 -1.43 -6.03 5.06
CA ARG A 83 -1.00 -4.78 5.70
C ARG A 83 -2.20 -3.89 5.97
N GLU A 84 -2.37 -3.47 7.20
CA GLU A 84 -3.40 -2.52 7.61
C GLU A 84 -2.77 -1.18 7.96
N SER A 85 -3.52 -0.09 7.74
CA SER A 85 -3.09 1.25 8.13
C SER A 85 -3.33 1.46 9.62
N CYS A 86 -2.29 1.87 10.35
CA CYS A 86 -2.43 2.23 11.76
C CYS A 86 -3.41 3.40 11.92
N PRO A 87 -4.41 3.33 12.82
CA PRO A 87 -5.41 4.37 12.99
C PRO A 87 -4.88 5.69 13.57
N GLN A 88 -3.66 5.71 14.12
CA GLN A 88 -3.08 6.89 14.76
C GLN A 88 -2.05 7.62 13.88
N CYS A 89 -1.28 6.89 13.07
CA CYS A 89 -0.22 7.48 12.24
C CYS A 89 -0.36 7.19 10.75
N GLU A 90 -1.43 6.49 10.34
CA GLU A 90 -1.77 6.11 8.95
C GLU A 90 -0.70 5.26 8.21
N LYS A 91 0.41 4.92 8.87
CA LYS A 91 1.46 4.06 8.30
C LYS A 91 0.99 2.62 8.19
N ARG A 92 1.36 1.97 7.09
CA ARG A 92 1.08 0.54 6.87
C ARG A 92 2.06 -0.34 7.60
N VAL A 93 1.51 -1.31 8.32
CA VAL A 93 2.24 -2.31 9.07
C VAL A 93 1.50 -3.65 8.88
N SER A 94 2.21 -4.76 9.02
CA SER A 94 1.65 -6.12 9.09
C SER A 94 0.48 -6.17 10.08
N LYS A 95 -0.67 -6.70 9.65
CA LYS A 95 -1.87 -6.85 10.47
C LYS A 95 -1.60 -7.67 11.72
N GLU A 96 -0.81 -8.73 11.59
CA GLU A 96 -0.42 -9.57 12.72
C GLU A 96 0.30 -8.74 13.78
N GLU A 97 1.28 -7.96 13.35
CA GLU A 97 2.14 -7.13 14.21
C GLU A 97 1.36 -5.99 14.85
N LEU A 98 0.49 -5.31 14.09
CA LEU A 98 -0.44 -4.30 14.62
C LEU A 98 -1.36 -4.88 15.70
N LEU A 99 -1.86 -6.10 15.50
CA LEU A 99 -2.79 -6.74 16.43
C LEU A 99 -2.08 -7.33 17.64
N SER A 100 -0.86 -7.84 17.52
CA SER A 100 -0.14 -8.52 18.60
C SER A 100 0.78 -7.62 19.41
N GLU A 101 1.55 -6.76 18.75
CA GLU A 101 2.62 -5.96 19.36
C GLU A 101 2.27 -4.46 19.37
N GLY A 102 1.55 -4.00 18.34
CA GLY A 102 1.22 -2.59 18.14
C GLY A 102 2.00 -1.98 16.98
N CYS A 103 1.84 -0.67 16.76
CA CYS A 103 2.50 0.04 15.68
C CYS A 103 3.92 0.45 16.08
N PRO A 104 4.99 -0.03 15.40
CA PRO A 104 6.39 0.28 15.75
C PRO A 104 6.77 1.74 15.45
N TRP A 105 5.96 2.45 14.67
CA TRP A 105 6.25 3.81 14.25
C TRP A 105 5.75 4.88 15.22
N CYS A 106 4.67 4.61 15.94
CA CYS A 106 4.02 5.59 16.83
C CYS A 106 3.73 5.07 18.23
N GLY A 107 3.98 3.78 18.50
CA GLY A 107 3.69 3.15 19.79
C GLY A 107 2.21 2.89 20.05
N TRP A 108 1.35 2.94 19.04
CA TRP A 108 -0.07 2.60 19.20
C TRP A 108 -0.24 1.11 19.54
N ILE A 109 -1.03 0.80 20.56
CA ILE A 109 -1.25 -0.57 21.02
C ILE A 109 -2.70 -0.96 20.74
N SER A 110 -2.91 -2.12 20.12
CA SER A 110 -4.25 -2.64 19.87
C SER A 110 -4.96 -3.03 21.17
N ALA A 111 -6.30 -3.03 21.16
CA ALA A 111 -7.08 -3.51 22.31
C ALA A 111 -6.74 -4.96 22.68
N LYS A 112 -6.33 -5.78 21.69
CA LYS A 112 -5.93 -7.17 21.88
C LYS A 112 -4.57 -7.29 22.56
N ALA A 113 -3.59 -6.50 22.13
CA ALA A 113 -2.26 -6.43 22.72
C ALA A 113 -2.31 -5.92 24.16
N LYS A 114 -3.12 -4.88 24.43
CA LYS A 114 -3.34 -4.35 25.78
C LYS A 114 -3.89 -5.39 26.74
N LYS A 115 -4.91 -6.16 26.33
CA LYS A 115 -5.46 -7.26 27.15
C LYS A 115 -4.44 -8.35 27.49
N ARG A 116 -3.46 -8.61 26.62
CA ARG A 116 -2.37 -9.57 26.89
C ARG A 116 -1.42 -9.07 27.98
N LEU A 117 -1.07 -7.78 27.95
CA LEU A 117 -0.26 -7.13 28.98
C LEU A 117 -0.99 -7.15 30.33
N ASP A 118 -2.29 -6.83 30.33
CA ASP A 118 -3.11 -6.84 31.54
C ASP A 118 -3.28 -8.27 32.12
N ALA A 119 -3.43 -9.29 31.26
CA ALA A 119 -3.53 -10.69 31.70
C ALA A 119 -2.21 -11.22 32.29
N HIS A 120 -1.06 -10.84 31.73
CA HIS A 120 0.25 -11.23 32.26
C HIS A 120 0.54 -10.61 33.62
N SER A 121 0.04 -9.38 33.87
CA SER A 121 0.14 -8.70 35.17
C SER A 121 -0.73 -9.31 36.27
N SER A 122 -1.66 -10.21 35.94
CA SER A 122 -2.61 -10.81 36.89
C SER A 122 -2.25 -12.24 37.32
N LEU A 123 -1.13 -12.78 36.82
CA LEU A 123 -0.58 -14.06 37.29
C LEU A 123 0.23 -13.83 38.58
N PRO A 124 0.01 -14.62 39.64
CA PRO A 124 0.88 -14.58 40.81
C PRO A 124 2.28 -15.08 40.43
N VAL A 125 3.30 -14.28 40.76
CA VAL A 125 4.74 -14.61 40.61
C VAL A 125 5.13 -15.71 41.58
#